data_AF-V9EKT7-F1
#
_entry.id   AF-V9EKT7-F1
#
_cell.length_a   1.000
_cell.length_b   1.000
_cell.length_c   1.000
_cell.angle_alpha   90.00
_cell.angle_beta   90.00
_cell.angle_gamma   90.00
#
_symmetry.space_group_name_H-M   'P 1'
#
loop_
_entity.id
_entity.type
_entity.pdbx_description
1 polymer ?
#
loop_
_entity_poly.entity_id
_entity_poly.type
_entity_poly.pdbx_seq_one_letter_code
_entity_poly.pdbx_strand_id
1 'polypeptide(L)'
;MNEFNTKHPGKRTTIFDTLKKNYGDMALVDMIVAAKKVPKTKAAAKSLEAQLLNKWLKDKKQPREVEHWVFFDKSGEMIGKYTTLFNAQIK
;
A
#
# COMPACT_ATOMS: atom_id res chain seq x y z
N MET A 1 -15.45 -5.52 9.47
CA MET A 1 -15.08 -4.09 9.34
C MET A 1 -16.30 -3.18 9.37
N ASN A 2 -17.30 -3.38 8.49
CA ASN A 2 -18.50 -2.54 8.45
C ASN A 2 -19.26 -2.53 9.78
N GLU A 3 -19.52 -3.70 10.37
CA GLU A 3 -20.21 -3.78 11.67
C GLU A 3 -19.42 -3.09 12.80
N PHE A 4 -18.10 -3.31 12.86
CA PHE A 4 -17.23 -2.62 13.81
C PHE A 4 -17.29 -1.09 13.63
N ASN A 5 -17.21 -0.61 12.38
CA ASN A 5 -17.27 0.81 12.05
C ASN A 5 -18.66 1.45 12.32
N THR A 6 -19.74 0.66 12.25
CA THR A 6 -21.09 1.08 12.64
C THR A 6 -21.23 1.18 14.15
N LYS A 7 -20.74 0.18 14.89
CA LYS A 7 -20.78 0.15 16.37
C LYS A 7 -19.81 1.14 17.02
N HIS A 8 -18.73 1.51 16.34
CA HIS A 8 -17.68 2.41 16.85
C HIS A 8 -17.40 3.58 15.88
N PRO A 9 -18.34 4.53 15.73
CA PRO A 9 -18.23 5.60 14.72
C PRO A 9 -17.01 6.51 14.91
N GLY A 10 -16.53 6.72 16.14
CA GLY A 10 -15.31 7.48 16.42
C GLY A 10 -14.00 6.72 16.25
N LYS A 11 -14.04 5.41 15.95
CA LYS A 11 -12.86 4.53 15.79
C LYS A 11 -12.86 3.81 14.45
N ARG A 12 -13.51 4.38 13.44
CA ARG A 12 -13.60 3.77 12.10
C ARG A 12 -12.21 3.51 11.54
N THR A 13 -12.05 2.35 10.92
CA THR A 13 -10.80 1.93 10.29
C THR A 13 -11.10 1.17 9.00
N THR A 14 -10.10 1.06 8.13
CA THR A 14 -10.16 0.22 6.94
C THR A 14 -9.28 -1.02 7.12
N ILE A 15 -9.44 -2.01 6.23
CA ILE A 15 -8.54 -3.17 6.21
C ILE A 15 -7.11 -2.68 5.95
N PHE A 16 -6.94 -1.74 5.03
CA PHE A 16 -5.65 -1.12 4.73
C PHE A 16 -5.02 -0.47 5.97
N ASP A 17 -5.75 0.40 6.67
CA ASP A 17 -5.22 1.09 7.85
C ASP A 17 -4.83 0.12 8.95
N THR A 18 -5.64 -0.92 9.14
CA THR A 18 -5.38 -1.98 10.12
C THR A 18 -4.11 -2.76 9.76
N LEU A 19 -3.95 -3.18 8.49
CA LEU A 19 -2.76 -3.90 8.05
C LEU A 19 -1.51 -3.02 8.15
N LYS A 20 -1.57 -1.78 7.63
CA LYS A 20 -0.44 -0.85 7.65
C LYS A 20 0.00 -0.53 9.08
N LYS A 21 -0.94 -0.37 10.01
CA LYS A 21 -0.63 -0.11 11.43
C LYS A 21 0.09 -1.29 12.09
N ASN A 22 -0.29 -2.53 11.79
CA ASN A 22 0.26 -3.71 12.46
C ASN A 22 1.54 -4.25 11.82
N TYR A 23 1.72 -4.08 10.50
CA TYR A 23 2.85 -4.65 9.76
C TYR A 23 3.88 -3.62 9.30
N GLY A 24 3.49 -2.34 9.17
CA GLY A 24 4.36 -1.32 8.57
C GLY A 24 4.53 -1.51 7.06
N ASP A 25 5.27 -0.60 6.43
CA ASP A 25 5.37 -0.53 4.96
C ASP A 25 6.11 -1.72 4.34
N MET A 26 7.30 -2.04 4.84
CA MET A 26 8.14 -3.10 4.27
C MET A 26 7.45 -4.47 4.26
N ALA A 27 6.88 -4.88 5.41
CA ALA A 27 6.19 -6.17 5.49
C ALA A 27 4.88 -6.17 4.69
N LEU A 28 4.15 -5.05 4.65
CA LEU A 28 2.93 -4.94 3.83
C LEU A 28 3.23 -5.05 2.33
N VAL A 29 4.34 -4.46 1.86
CA VAL A 29 4.79 -4.61 0.47
C VAL A 29 5.07 -6.08 0.16
N ASP A 30 5.82 -6.79 1.01
CA ASP A 30 6.13 -8.20 0.79
C ASP A 30 4.85 -9.06 0.71
N MET A 31 3.90 -8.84 1.60
CA MET A 31 2.59 -9.50 1.56
C MET A 31 1.84 -9.23 0.26
N ILE A 32 1.83 -7.98 -0.21
CA ILE A 32 1.18 -7.59 -1.47
C ILE A 32 1.85 -8.27 -2.66
N VAL A 33 3.19 -8.28 -2.70
CA VAL A 33 3.98 -8.93 -3.77
C VAL A 33 3.70 -10.42 -3.81
N ALA A 34 3.68 -11.10 -2.67
CA ALA A 34 3.33 -12.51 -2.57
C ALA A 34 1.88 -12.77 -3.03
N ALA A 35 0.93 -11.98 -2.55
CA ALA A 35 -0.49 -12.13 -2.88
C ALA A 35 -0.81 -11.82 -4.36
N LYS A 36 -0.02 -10.98 -5.04
CA LYS A 36 -0.15 -10.72 -6.49
C LYS A 36 0.19 -11.95 -7.35
N LYS A 37 0.98 -12.90 -6.84
CA LYS A 37 1.39 -14.12 -7.56
C LYS A 37 0.31 -15.20 -7.57
N VAL A 38 -0.62 -15.17 -6.63
CA VAL A 38 -1.70 -16.16 -6.51
C VAL A 38 -2.97 -15.63 -7.20
N PRO A 39 -3.52 -16.30 -8.22
CA PRO A 39 -4.67 -15.80 -8.99
C PRO A 39 -5.88 -15.42 -8.13
N LYS A 40 -6.17 -16.21 -7.09
CA LYS A 40 -7.31 -15.99 -6.18
C LYS A 40 -7.19 -14.72 -5.34
N THR A 41 -5.98 -14.24 -5.04
CA THR A 41 -5.74 -13.05 -4.20
C THR A 41 -5.25 -11.84 -4.98
N LYS A 42 -4.92 -12.01 -6.27
CA LYS A 42 -4.31 -10.98 -7.12
C LYS A 42 -5.13 -9.69 -7.20
N ALA A 43 -6.46 -9.78 -7.28
CA ALA A 43 -7.33 -8.61 -7.36
C ALA A 43 -7.29 -7.78 -6.05
N ALA A 44 -7.41 -8.45 -4.90
CA ALA A 44 -7.31 -7.79 -3.60
C ALA A 44 -5.92 -7.18 -3.38
N ALA A 45 -4.86 -7.89 -3.77
CA ALA A 45 -3.49 -7.40 -3.65
C ALA A 45 -3.24 -6.13 -4.48
N LYS A 46 -3.76 -6.07 -5.72
CA LYS A 46 -3.72 -4.86 -6.55
C LYS A 46 -4.47 -3.67 -5.92
N SER A 47 -5.61 -3.94 -5.28
CA SER A 47 -6.37 -2.91 -4.56
C SER A 47 -5.59 -2.39 -3.34
N LEU A 48 -4.90 -3.26 -2.60
CA LEU A 48 -4.03 -2.87 -1.49
C LEU A 48 -2.78 -2.10 -1.97
N GLU A 49 -2.16 -2.52 -3.08
CA GLU A 49 -1.07 -1.80 -3.73
C GLU A 49 -1.50 -0.36 -4.05
N ALA A 50 -2.65 -0.17 -4.70
CA ALA A 50 -3.16 1.16 -5.03
C ALA A 50 -3.41 2.05 -3.79
N GLN A 51 -3.96 1.48 -2.71
CA GLN A 51 -4.15 2.20 -1.45
C GLN A 51 -2.82 2.60 -0.80
N LEU A 52 -1.83 1.71 -0.84
CA LEU A 52 -0.50 1.96 -0.28
C LEU A 52 0.22 3.08 -1.04
N LEU A 53 0.25 3.02 -2.38
CA LEU A 53 0.84 4.05 -3.22
C LEU A 53 0.18 5.41 -3.00
N ASN A 54 -1.16 5.45 -2.95
CA ASN A 54 -1.90 6.68 -2.67
C ASN A 54 -1.62 7.22 -1.26
N LYS A 55 -1.41 6.34 -0.26
CA LYS A 55 -1.05 6.77 1.09
C LYS A 55 0.32 7.41 1.12
N TRP A 56 1.33 6.79 0.49
CA TRP A 56 2.67 7.38 0.38
C TRP A 56 2.66 8.73 -0.33
N LEU A 57 1.86 8.84 -1.39
CA LEU A 57 1.71 10.07 -2.15
C LEU A 57 1.09 11.19 -1.30
N LYS A 58 0.01 10.89 -0.55
CA LYS A 58 -0.61 11.82 0.41
C LYS A 58 0.35 12.24 1.53
N ASP A 59 1.17 11.30 1.98
CA ASP A 59 2.20 11.54 3.01
C ASP A 59 3.45 12.21 2.44
N LYS A 60 3.47 12.52 1.13
CA LYS A 60 4.60 13.14 0.41
C LYS A 60 5.92 12.39 0.59
N LYS A 61 5.86 11.06 0.63
CA LYS A 61 7.04 10.21 0.75
C LYS A 61 7.94 10.37 -0.47
N GLN A 62 9.21 10.68 -0.25
CA GLN A 62 10.16 10.78 -1.35
C GLN A 62 10.37 9.40 -1.99
N PRO A 63 10.57 9.31 -3.31
CA PRO A 63 10.86 8.03 -3.97
C PRO A 63 12.00 7.26 -3.29
N ARG A 64 13.04 7.97 -2.83
CA ARG A 64 14.16 7.40 -2.06
C ARG A 64 13.75 6.74 -0.74
N GLU A 65 12.76 7.29 -0.05
CA GLU A 65 12.21 6.63 1.16
C GLU A 65 11.46 5.36 0.80
N VAL A 66 10.68 5.39 -0.29
CA VAL A 66 9.89 4.25 -0.75
C VAL A 66 10.77 3.10 -1.25
N GLU A 67 11.91 3.40 -1.88
CA GLU A 67 12.93 2.41 -2.28
C GLU A 67 13.32 1.48 -1.13
N HIS A 68 13.42 2.01 0.11
CA HIS A 68 13.75 1.19 1.28
C HIS A 68 12.67 0.16 1.60
N TRP A 69 11.39 0.44 1.33
CA TRP A 69 10.29 -0.47 1.65
C TRP A 69 10.01 -1.49 0.54
N VAL A 70 10.30 -1.14 -0.70
CA VAL A 70 10.05 -1.98 -1.88
C VAL A 70 11.26 -2.84 -2.27
N PHE A 71 12.28 -2.91 -1.41
CA PHE A 71 13.51 -3.66 -1.65
C PHE A 71 13.28 -5.12 -2.10
N PHE A 72 12.25 -5.79 -1.56
CA PHE A 72 11.92 -7.18 -1.92
C PHE A 72 11.08 -7.32 -3.21
N ASP A 73 10.53 -6.23 -3.74
CA ASP A 73 9.90 -6.22 -5.05
C ASP A 73 10.99 -6.23 -6.15
N LYS A 74 11.52 -7.43 -6.43
CA LYS A 74 12.56 -7.65 -7.45
C LYS A 74 12.15 -7.19 -8.85
N SER A 75 10.85 -6.99 -9.11
CA SER A 75 10.38 -6.52 -10.42
C SER A 75 10.62 -5.02 -10.64
N GLY A 76 10.80 -4.25 -9.56
CA GLY A 76 10.83 -2.79 -9.62
C GLY A 76 9.48 -2.16 -10.03
N GLU A 77 8.43 -2.95 -10.19
CA GLU A 77 7.11 -2.50 -10.65
C GLU A 77 6.55 -1.45 -9.69
N MET A 78 6.65 -1.69 -8.38
CA MET A 78 6.06 -0.81 -7.37
C MET A 78 6.78 0.54 -7.29
N ILE A 79 8.12 0.55 -7.29
CA ILE A 79 8.88 1.80 -7.28
C ILE A 79 8.69 2.57 -8.59
N GLY A 80 8.65 1.89 -9.73
CA GLY A 80 8.40 2.52 -11.03
C GLY A 80 7.05 3.24 -11.06
N LYS A 81 5.98 2.55 -10.66
CA LYS A 81 4.65 3.16 -10.53
C LYS A 81 4.65 4.36 -9.59
N TYR A 82 5.26 4.22 -8.41
CA TYR A 82 5.27 5.28 -7.41
C TYR A 82 5.98 6.54 -7.92
N THR A 83 7.17 6.37 -8.53
CA THR A 83 7.94 7.49 -9.09
C THR A 83 7.16 8.22 -10.18
N THR A 84 6.44 7.49 -11.05
CA THR A 84 5.56 8.12 -12.04
C THR A 84 4.44 8.93 -11.39
N LEU A 85 3.75 8.38 -10.38
CA LEU A 85 2.68 9.07 -9.66
C LEU A 85 3.20 10.32 -8.91
N PHE A 86 4.33 10.19 -8.22
CA PHE A 86 4.95 11.26 -7.46
C PHE A 86 5.34 12.44 -8.35
N ASN A 87 5.99 12.16 -9.49
CA ASN A 87 6.38 13.19 -10.45
C ASN A 87 5.17 13.87 -11.12
N ALA A 88 4.08 13.13 -11.33
CA ALA A 88 2.85 13.68 -11.89
C ALA A 88 2.15 14.65 -10.92
N GLN A 89 2.30 14.48 -9.60
CA GLN A 89 1.67 15.33 -8.60
C GLN A 89 2.45 16.62 -8.28
N ILE A 90 3.71 16.71 -8.69
CA ILE A 90 4.57 17.90 -8.47
C ILE A 90 4.51 18.87 -9.65
N LYS A 91 3.96 18.44 -10.79
CA LYS A 91 3.62 19.31 -11.93
C LYS A 91 2.30 20.03 -11.67
#